data_AF-A0A2M7XPE9-F1
#
_entry.id   AF-A0A2M7XPE9-F1
#
_cell.length_a   1.000
_cell.length_b   1.000
_cell.length_c   1.000
_cell.angle_alpha   90.00
_cell.angle_beta   90.00
_cell.angle_gamma   90.00
#
_symmetry.space_group_name_H-M   'P 1'
#
loop_
_entity.id
_entity.type
_entity.pdbx_description
1 polymer ?
#
loop_
_entity_poly.entity_id
_entity_poly.type
_entity_poly.pdbx_seq_one_letter_code
_entity_poly.pdbx_strand_id
1 'polypeptide(L)'
;MQRKLWIGFGILLTLFLVWRIIDVIFLGKTGKSQRSGPPPVAVETDSVRHGYLSETRQLTGTVQPQYKYIVAPKISGRVIQMTKRIGDWVDDGEIIARIDDAEYQQSVIEAEANLNISLATLAESNTQFDLARQNLDRVRS
;
A
#
# COMPACT_ATOMS: atom_id res chain seq x y z
N MET A 1 -122.30 -28.22 -9.07
CA MET A 1 -121.36 -27.29 -8.40
C MET A 1 -119.88 -27.52 -8.75
N GLN A 2 -119.53 -28.11 -9.91
CA GLN A 2 -118.16 -28.61 -10.21
C GLN A 2 -117.40 -27.88 -11.34
N ARG A 3 -118.01 -26.95 -12.09
CA ARG A 3 -117.34 -26.25 -13.23
C ARG A 3 -116.55 -24.99 -12.86
N LYS A 4 -116.79 -24.39 -11.68
CA LYS A 4 -116.09 -23.18 -11.24
C LYS A 4 -114.69 -23.48 -10.64
N LEU A 5 -114.45 -24.72 -10.20
CA LEU A 5 -113.17 -25.16 -9.62
C LEU A 5 -112.05 -25.33 -10.67
N TRP A 6 -112.38 -25.80 -11.88
CA TRP A 6 -111.39 -25.99 -12.96
C TRP A 6 -110.89 -24.67 -13.54
N ILE A 7 -111.74 -23.65 -13.61
CA ILE A 7 -111.36 -22.31 -14.09
C ILE A 7 -110.43 -21.64 -13.06
N GLY A 8 -110.67 -21.85 -11.76
CA GLY A 8 -109.78 -21.39 -10.69
C GLY A 8 -108.39 -22.05 -10.76
N PHE A 9 -108.33 -23.36 -11.02
CA PHE A 9 -107.05 -24.08 -11.14
C PHE A 9 -106.25 -23.65 -12.38
N GLY A 10 -106.94 -23.37 -13.49
CA GLY A 10 -106.30 -22.87 -14.72
C GLY A 10 -105.64 -21.50 -14.55
N ILE A 11 -106.28 -20.58 -13.81
CA ILE A 11 -105.73 -19.25 -13.52
C ILE A 11 -104.53 -19.34 -12.56
N LEU A 12 -104.55 -20.28 -11.62
CA LEU A 12 -103.46 -20.47 -10.67
C LEU A 12 -102.20 -21.03 -11.34
N LEU A 13 -102.37 -21.92 -12.31
CA LEU A 13 -101.26 -22.51 -13.09
C LEU A 13 -100.56 -21.46 -13.98
N THR A 14 -101.32 -20.58 -14.63
CA THR A 14 -100.74 -19.54 -15.48
C THR A 14 -99.99 -18.49 -14.66
N LEU A 15 -100.51 -18.13 -13.48
CA LEU A 15 -99.85 -17.19 -12.56
C LEU A 15 -98.51 -17.74 -12.03
N PHE A 16 -98.45 -19.03 -11.72
CA PHE A 16 -97.23 -19.70 -11.30
C PHE A 16 -96.16 -19.74 -12.40
N LEU A 17 -96.58 -20.00 -13.64
CA LEU A 17 -95.69 -20.05 -14.81
C LEU A 17 -95.12 -18.66 -15.14
N VAL A 18 -95.92 -17.61 -15.04
CA VAL A 18 -95.47 -16.22 -15.23
C VAL A 18 -94.47 -15.80 -14.14
N TRP A 19 -94.73 -16.15 -12.87
CA TRP A 19 -93.78 -15.86 -11.79
C TRP A 19 -92.42 -16.53 -11.99
N ARG A 20 -92.42 -17.80 -12.44
CA ARG A 20 -91.18 -18.53 -12.74
C ARG A 20 -90.35 -17.91 -13.87
N ILE A 21 -91.00 -17.29 -14.85
CA ILE A 21 -90.32 -16.61 -15.96
C ILE A 21 -89.70 -15.29 -15.49
N ILE A 22 -90.36 -14.57 -14.58
CA ILE A 22 -89.84 -13.32 -14.01
C ILE A 22 -88.55 -13.55 -13.22
N ASP A 23 -88.48 -14.61 -12.40
CA ASP A 23 -87.26 -14.95 -11.64
C ASP A 23 -86.07 -15.25 -12.56
N VAL A 24 -86.28 -15.96 -13.68
CA VAL A 24 -85.20 -16.31 -14.62
C VAL A 24 -84.67 -15.08 -15.38
N ILE A 25 -85.52 -14.08 -15.63
CA ILE A 25 -85.13 -12.84 -16.31
C ILE A 25 -84.43 -11.88 -15.34
N PHE A 26 -84.90 -11.77 -14.08
CA PHE A 26 -84.32 -10.84 -13.10
C PHE A 26 -83.05 -11.37 -12.40
N LEU A 27 -82.86 -12.70 -12.32
CA LEU A 27 -81.70 -13.32 -11.67
C LEU A 27 -80.56 -13.64 -12.65
N GLY A 28 -80.48 -12.92 -13.77
CA GLY A 28 -79.45 -13.07 -14.79
C GLY A 28 -78.51 -11.87 -14.85
N LYS A 29 -77.43 -11.89 -14.05
CA LYS A 29 -76.13 -11.18 -14.17
C LYS A 29 -75.74 -10.28 -12.98
N THR A 30 -75.06 -10.88 -12.00
CA THR A 30 -74.08 -10.18 -11.15
C THR A 30 -72.75 -10.93 -11.16
N GLY A 31 -72.05 -10.89 -12.30
CA GLY A 31 -70.66 -11.34 -12.40
C GLY A 31 -69.73 -10.13 -12.27
N LYS A 32 -69.09 -9.96 -11.11
CA LYS A 32 -68.00 -8.98 -10.93
C LYS A 32 -66.82 -9.39 -11.80
N SER A 33 -66.45 -8.53 -12.75
CA SER A 33 -65.24 -8.70 -13.58
C SER A 33 -64.00 -8.44 -12.72
N GLN A 34 -63.39 -9.51 -12.24
CA GLN A 34 -62.05 -9.53 -11.68
C GLN A 34 -61.07 -9.46 -12.87
N ARG A 35 -60.28 -8.39 -12.97
CA ARG A 35 -59.23 -8.28 -13.99
C ARG A 35 -58.21 -9.41 -13.80
N SER A 36 -58.27 -10.41 -14.67
CA SER A 36 -57.28 -11.49 -14.76
C SER A 36 -56.02 -10.99 -15.46
N GLY A 37 -55.10 -10.40 -14.70
CA GLY A 37 -53.68 -10.44 -15.04
C GLY A 37 -53.10 -11.83 -14.69
N PRO A 38 -51.94 -12.20 -15.24
CA PRO A 38 -51.22 -13.40 -14.79
C PRO A 38 -51.09 -13.43 -13.27
N PRO A 39 -51.18 -14.60 -12.62
CA PRO A 39 -51.07 -14.70 -11.18
C PRO A 39 -49.74 -14.11 -10.70
N PRO A 40 -49.73 -13.35 -9.59
CA PRO A 40 -48.50 -12.75 -9.08
C PRO A 40 -47.50 -13.86 -8.75
N VAL A 41 -46.30 -13.72 -9.30
CA VAL A 41 -45.17 -14.62 -9.05
C VAL A 41 -44.54 -14.21 -7.73
N ALA A 42 -44.35 -15.16 -6.81
CA ALA A 42 -43.67 -14.90 -5.55
C ALA A 42 -42.18 -14.57 -5.82
N VAL A 43 -41.71 -13.46 -5.24
CA VAL A 43 -40.33 -12.99 -5.35
C VAL A 43 -39.76 -12.74 -3.96
N GLU A 44 -38.45 -12.93 -3.83
CA GLU A 44 -37.72 -12.57 -2.63
C GLU A 44 -37.31 -11.10 -2.71
N THR A 45 -37.53 -10.36 -1.61
CA THR A 45 -37.20 -8.93 -1.52
C THR A 45 -36.39 -8.67 -0.26
N ASP A 46 -35.42 -7.77 -0.35
CA ASP A 46 -34.72 -7.22 0.81
C ASP A 46 -34.80 -5.68 0.82
N SER A 47 -34.72 -5.11 2.03
CA SER A 47 -34.74 -3.68 2.28
C SER A 47 -33.41 -3.02 1.90
N VAL A 48 -33.48 -1.95 1.09
CA VAL A 48 -32.29 -1.18 0.69
C VAL A 48 -31.74 -0.43 1.90
N ARG A 49 -30.43 -0.60 2.14
CA ARG A 49 -29.69 0.13 3.17
C ARG A 49 -28.56 0.92 2.51
N HIS A 50 -28.43 2.18 2.88
CA HIS A 50 -27.27 2.98 2.52
C HIS A 50 -26.16 2.75 3.54
N GLY A 51 -24.97 2.43 3.05
CA GLY A 51 -23.79 2.20 3.87
C GLY A 51 -22.53 2.31 3.01
N TYR A 52 -21.38 2.30 3.66
CA TYR A 52 -20.11 2.32 2.96
C TYR A 52 -19.80 0.94 2.41
N LEU A 53 -19.63 0.85 1.09
CA LEU A 53 -19.07 -0.33 0.44
C LEU A 53 -17.56 -0.12 0.31
N SER A 54 -16.78 -0.94 1.02
CA SER A 54 -15.32 -0.92 0.90
C SER A 54 -14.87 -2.10 0.05
N GLU A 55 -14.07 -1.80 -0.97
CA GLU A 55 -13.44 -2.81 -1.80
C GLU A 55 -12.05 -3.11 -1.28
N THR A 56 -11.88 -4.27 -0.63
CA THR A 56 -10.56 -4.70 -0.16
C THR A 56 -9.82 -5.42 -1.28
N ARG A 57 -8.58 -4.99 -1.56
CA ARG A 57 -7.66 -5.67 -2.47
C ARG A 57 -6.48 -6.21 -1.69
N GLN A 58 -6.13 -7.47 -1.93
CA GLN A 58 -4.92 -8.07 -1.38
C GLN A 58 -3.80 -7.90 -2.40
N LEU A 59 -2.72 -7.27 -1.96
CA LEU A 59 -1.53 -7.03 -2.77
C LEU A 59 -0.33 -7.59 -2.01
N THR A 60 0.57 -8.25 -2.73
CA THR A 60 1.84 -8.72 -2.19
C THR A 60 2.91 -7.68 -2.46
N GLY A 61 3.72 -7.38 -1.45
CA GLY A 61 4.85 -6.47 -1.57
C GLY A 61 6.00 -6.88 -0.65
N THR A 62 7.19 -6.40 -0.96
CA THR A 62 8.41 -6.64 -0.16
C THR A 62 8.80 -5.35 0.54
N VAL A 63 9.02 -5.42 1.84
CA VAL A 63 9.54 -4.29 2.62
C VAL A 63 11.06 -4.20 2.41
N GLN A 64 11.55 -3.00 2.12
CA GLN A 64 12.97 -2.71 1.94
C GLN A 64 13.39 -1.57 2.87
N PRO A 65 14.67 -1.54 3.29
CA PRO A 65 15.18 -0.43 4.09
C PRO A 65 15.14 0.87 3.28
N GLN A 66 14.84 1.99 3.96
CA GLN A 66 14.85 3.32 3.33
C GLN A 66 16.24 3.67 2.79
N TYR A 67 17.30 3.26 3.50
CA TYR A 67 18.69 3.45 3.09
C TYR A 67 19.47 2.15 3.21
N LYS A 68 20.28 1.84 2.19
CA LYS A 68 21.18 0.70 2.18
C LYS A 68 22.52 1.12 1.59
N TYR A 69 23.59 0.91 2.34
CA TYR A 69 24.94 1.27 1.93
C TYR A 69 25.83 0.02 1.92
N ILE A 70 26.78 0.01 1.00
CA ILE A 70 27.86 -0.99 0.96
C ILE A 70 29.10 -0.28 1.48
N VAL A 71 29.59 -0.71 2.63
CA VAL A 71 30.83 -0.20 3.22
C VAL A 71 31.96 -1.11 2.72
N ALA A 72 32.85 -0.53 1.92
CA ALA A 72 34.00 -1.24 1.36
C ALA A 72 35.27 -0.39 1.52
N PRO A 73 36.42 -1.02 1.81
CA PRO A 73 37.68 -0.31 1.88
C PRO A 73 38.11 0.17 0.48
N LYS A 74 38.79 1.32 0.43
CA LYS A 74 39.37 1.86 -0.81
C LYS A 74 40.69 1.19 -1.20
N ILE A 75 41.33 0.53 -0.24
CA ILE A 75 42.61 -0.15 -0.40
C ILE A 75 42.40 -1.66 -0.34
N SER A 76 43.23 -2.38 -1.09
CA SER A 76 43.34 -3.82 -0.95
C SER A 76 44.19 -4.15 0.26
N GLY A 77 43.81 -5.17 1.02
CA GLY A 77 44.57 -5.61 2.17
C GLY A 77 43.87 -6.72 2.94
N ARG A 78 44.60 -7.36 3.85
CA ARG A 78 44.07 -8.43 4.69
C ARG A 78 43.39 -7.83 5.91
N VAL A 79 42.17 -8.26 6.20
CA VAL A 79 41.49 -7.89 7.46
C VAL A 79 42.17 -8.61 8.61
N ILE A 80 42.68 -7.85 9.59
CA ILE A 80 43.36 -8.38 10.77
C ILE A 80 42.45 -8.43 12.00
N GLN A 81 41.39 -7.63 12.01
CA GLN A 81 40.45 -7.57 13.12
C GLN A 81 39.06 -7.17 12.63
N MET A 82 38.03 -7.78 13.21
CA MET A 82 36.62 -7.41 13.01
C MET A 82 35.98 -7.21 14.39
N THR A 83 35.38 -6.04 14.60
CA THR A 83 34.88 -5.61 15.92
C THR A 83 33.38 -5.76 16.06
N LYS A 84 32.65 -5.94 14.94
CA LYS A 84 31.19 -6.09 14.89
C LYS A 84 30.75 -7.39 14.24
N ARG A 85 29.54 -7.82 14.58
CA ARG A 85 28.88 -9.00 14.01
C ARG A 85 27.61 -8.60 13.26
N ILE A 86 27.09 -9.54 12.48
CA ILE A 86 25.84 -9.35 11.73
C ILE A 86 24.70 -9.12 12.72
N GLY A 87 24.01 -8.00 12.59
CA GLY A 87 22.89 -7.59 13.45
C GLY A 87 23.27 -6.59 14.54
N ASP A 88 24.56 -6.30 14.74
CA ASP A 88 25.00 -5.30 15.70
C ASP A 88 24.72 -3.88 15.18
N TRP A 89 24.36 -2.98 16.10
CA TRP A 89 24.27 -1.55 15.82
C TRP A 89 25.67 -0.92 15.73
N VAL A 90 25.75 0.13 14.92
CA VAL A 90 26.99 0.86 14.63
C VAL A 90 26.74 2.34 14.75
N ASP A 91 27.63 3.03 15.44
CA ASP A 91 27.61 4.49 15.57
C ASP A 91 28.50 5.16 14.52
N ASP A 92 28.31 6.47 14.33
CA ASP A 92 29.13 7.25 13.42
C ASP A 92 30.60 7.29 13.88
N GLY A 93 31.51 7.12 12.93
CA GLY A 93 32.96 7.05 13.20
C GLY A 93 33.44 5.76 13.89
N GLU A 94 32.55 4.81 14.19
CA GLU A 94 32.94 3.58 14.87
C GLU A 94 33.75 2.63 13.96
N ILE A 95 34.85 2.08 14.49
CA ILE A 95 35.70 1.14 13.77
C ILE A 95 35.01 -0.23 13.74
N ILE A 96 34.67 -0.72 12.55
CA ILE A 96 34.03 -2.03 12.33
C ILE A 96 35.01 -3.15 11.94
N ALA A 97 36.14 -2.79 11.33
CA ALA A 97 37.19 -3.70 10.90
C ALA A 97 38.53 -2.95 10.77
N ARG A 98 39.64 -3.67 10.94
CA ARG A 98 40.99 -3.17 10.73
C ARG A 98 41.67 -3.98 9.63
N ILE A 99 42.29 -3.28 8.69
CA ILE A 99 43.10 -3.85 7.62
C ILE A 99 44.57 -3.74 8.02
N ASP A 100 45.37 -4.72 7.61
CA ASP A 100 46.83 -4.71 7.75
C ASP A 100 47.42 -3.47 7.05
N ASP A 101 48.03 -2.57 7.82
CA ASP A 101 48.54 -1.28 7.35
C ASP A 101 50.08 -1.17 7.46
N ALA A 102 50.78 -2.27 7.70
CA ALA A 102 52.23 -2.26 7.95
C ALA A 102 53.06 -1.57 6.84
N GLU A 103 52.74 -1.84 5.58
CA GLU A 103 53.43 -1.20 4.43
C GLU A 103 53.16 0.31 4.37
N TYR A 104 51.92 0.72 4.67
CA TYR A 104 51.56 2.15 4.71
C TYR A 104 52.26 2.87 5.87
N GLN A 105 52.34 2.24 7.04
CA GLN A 105 53.09 2.79 8.18
C GLN A 105 54.57 2.95 7.83
N GLN A 106 55.17 1.96 7.16
CA GLN A 106 56.57 2.05 6.73
C GLN A 106 56.79 3.18 5.72
N SER A 107 55.86 3.36 4.77
CA SER A 107 55.92 4.46 3.80
C SER A 107 55.84 5.83 4.46
N VAL A 108 55.01 5.98 5.51
CA VAL A 108 54.94 7.23 6.29
C VAL A 108 56.27 7.50 7.00
N ILE A 109 56.86 6.49 7.65
CA ILE A 109 58.15 6.60 8.34
C ILE A 109 59.26 7.02 7.36
N GLU A 110 59.28 6.43 6.16
CA GLU A 110 60.24 6.80 5.11
C GLU A 110 60.06 8.26 4.66
N ALA A 111 58.82 8.70 4.45
CA ALA A 111 58.51 10.08 4.08
C ALA A 111 58.95 11.07 5.17
N GLU A 112 58.74 10.74 6.44
CA GLU A 112 59.18 11.55 7.59
C GLU A 112 60.71 11.62 7.69
N ALA A 113 61.42 10.52 7.44
CA ALA A 113 62.88 10.51 7.40
C ALA A 113 63.43 11.41 6.28
N ASN A 114 62.83 11.35 5.09
CA ASN A 114 63.19 12.21 3.96
C ASN A 114 62.91 13.69 4.24
N LEU A 115 61.82 14.00 4.95
CA LEU A 115 61.53 15.35 5.42
C LEU A 115 62.64 15.85 6.35
N ASN A 116 63.06 15.04 7.32
CA ASN A 116 64.11 15.41 8.26
C ASN A 116 65.46 15.66 7.58
N ILE A 117 65.82 14.84 6.59
CA ILE A 117 67.03 15.07 5.77
C ILE A 117 66.93 16.42 5.05
N SER A 118 65.78 16.70 4.43
CA SER A 118 65.55 17.96 3.70
C SER A 118 65.63 19.18 4.63
N LEU A 119 65.11 19.08 5.85
CA LEU A 119 65.21 20.12 6.87
C LEU A 119 66.67 20.34 7.31
N ALA A 120 67.45 19.27 7.47
CA ALA A 120 68.86 19.38 7.78
C ALA A 120 69.64 20.08 6.65
N THR A 121 69.38 19.72 5.39
CA THR A 121 69.97 20.39 4.22
C THR A 121 69.57 21.85 4.12
N LEU A 122 68.32 22.20 4.45
CA LEU A 122 67.87 23.59 4.50
C LEU A 122 68.61 24.38 5.59
N ALA A 123 68.75 23.80 6.79
CA ALA A 123 69.48 24.43 7.88
C ALA A 123 70.95 24.65 7.51
N GLU A 124 71.60 23.65 6.90
CA GLU A 124 72.96 23.78 6.38
C GLU A 124 73.04 24.90 5.32
N SER A 125 72.13 24.90 4.34
CA SER A 125 72.09 25.94 3.29
C SER A 125 71.94 27.35 3.86
N ASN A 126 71.11 27.53 4.90
CA ASN A 126 70.96 28.80 5.59
C ASN A 126 72.26 29.22 6.30
N THR A 127 72.93 28.29 6.98
CA THR A 127 74.22 28.61 7.63
C THR A 127 75.29 29.00 6.60
N GLN A 128 75.35 28.34 5.44
CA GLN A 128 76.24 28.70 4.34
C GLN A 128 75.90 30.08 3.76
N PHE A 129 74.62 30.40 3.61
CA PHE A 129 74.16 31.72 3.17
C PHE A 129 74.59 32.83 4.14
N ASP A 130 74.41 32.62 5.45
CA ASP A 130 74.80 33.59 6.47
C ASP A 130 76.31 33.84 6.48
N LEU A 131 77.12 32.77 6.37
CA LEU A 131 78.58 32.88 6.26
C LEU A 131 79.00 33.64 4.99
N ALA A 132 78.40 33.33 3.84
CA ALA A 132 78.68 34.02 2.58
C ALA A 132 78.36 35.52 2.68
N ARG A 133 77.24 35.86 3.33
CA ARG A 133 76.84 37.25 3.58
C ARG A 133 77.85 38.00 4.46
N GLN A 134 78.26 37.40 5.59
CA GLN A 134 79.25 38.00 6.48
C GLN A 134 80.61 38.23 5.79
N ASN A 135 81.04 37.29 4.94
CA ASN A 135 82.28 37.44 4.18
C ASN A 135 82.19 38.59 3.15
N LEU A 136 81.04 38.77 2.50
CA LEU A 136 80.82 39.88 1.56
C LEU A 136 80.83 41.23 2.27
N ASP A 137 80.22 41.33 3.45
CA ASP A 137 80.22 42.57 4.24
C ASP A 137 81.64 42.94 4.67
N ARG A 138 82.47 41.96 5.07
CA ARG A 138 83.89 42.17 5.42
C ARG A 138 84.74 42.67 4.25
N VAL A 139 84.45 42.23 3.02
CA VAL A 139 85.22 42.67 1.82
C VAL A 139 84.83 44.09 1.40
N ARG A 140 83.63 44.56 1.75
CA ARG A 140 83.13 45.89 1.38
C ARG A 140 83.53 47.00 2.37
N SER A 141 83.91 46.67 3.60
CA SER A 141 84.45 47.61 4.60
C SER A 141 85.93 47.90 4.38
#